data_AF-A0A353VQY8-F1
#
_entry.id   AF-A0A353VQY8-F1
#
_cell.length_a   1.000
_cell.length_b   1.000
_cell.length_c   1.000
_cell.angle_alpha   90.00
_cell.angle_beta   90.00
_cell.angle_gamma   90.00
#
_symmetry.space_group_name_H-M   'P 1'
#
loop_
_entity.id
_entity.type
_entity.pdbx_description
1 polymer ?
#
loop_
_entity_poly.entity_id
_entity_poly.type
_entity_poly.pdbx_seq_one_letter_code
_entity_poly.pdbx_strand_id
1 'polypeptide(L)'
;MKVKAHVLITPEKVVVGEKILIFGSTGADLLVEIYRQKVGDYPKFFKMDPLARLGFVATELLLGEENPRRTDCEDRAVVLFNRSASLADDSEYQKTIGKDGFFPSPA
;
A
#
# COMPACT_ATOMS: atom_id res chain seq x y z
N MET A 1 -6.07 9.17 -23.11
CA MET A 1 -5.27 9.34 -21.87
C MET A 1 -4.01 8.49 -22.01
N LYS A 2 -2.81 9.05 -21.81
CA LYS A 2 -1.54 8.29 -21.88
C LYS A 2 -1.04 8.04 -20.47
N VAL A 3 -0.80 6.78 -20.12
CA VAL A 3 -0.20 6.39 -18.84
C VAL A 3 1.31 6.65 -18.90
N LYS A 4 1.86 7.39 -17.93
CA LYS A 4 3.30 7.70 -17.87
C LYS A 4 4.12 6.61 -17.20
N ALA A 5 3.60 6.08 -16.10
CA ALA A 5 4.19 4.97 -15.34
C ALA A 5 3.05 4.18 -14.71
N HIS A 6 3.30 2.91 -14.42
CA HIS A 6 2.36 2.06 -13.71
C HIS A 6 3.12 1.05 -12.86
N VAL A 7 2.47 0.60 -11.80
CA VAL A 7 2.98 -0.43 -10.89
C VAL A 7 1.91 -1.50 -10.74
N LEU A 8 2.30 -2.76 -10.86
CA LEU A 8 1.46 -3.92 -10.57
C LEU A 8 2.11 -4.70 -9.43
N ILE A 9 1.35 -4.90 -8.36
CA ILE A 9 1.76 -5.74 -7.23
C ILE A 9 0.72 -6.85 -7.10
N THR A 10 1.21 -8.07 -7.06
CA THR A 10 0.48 -9.30 -6.75
C THR A 10 1.20 -10.01 -5.61
N PRO A 11 0.60 -11.01 -4.96
CA PRO A 11 1.29 -11.74 -3.88
C PRO A 11 2.62 -12.36 -4.29
N GLU A 12 2.84 -12.63 -5.57
CA GLU A 12 4.03 -13.34 -6.09
C GLU A 12 4.94 -12.45 -6.96
N LYS A 13 4.46 -11.30 -7.42
CA LYS A 13 5.16 -10.51 -8.45
C LYS A 13 4.96 -9.02 -8.28
N VAL A 14 6.03 -8.28 -8.54
CA VAL A 14 6.06 -6.82 -8.63
C VAL A 14 6.55 -6.40 -10.01
N VAL A 15 5.83 -5.49 -10.66
CA VAL A 15 6.18 -4.90 -11.95
C VAL A 15 6.14 -3.39 -11.83
N VAL A 16 7.19 -2.73 -12.33
CA VAL A 16 7.28 -1.27 -12.44
C VAL A 16 7.57 -0.93 -13.90
N GLY A 17 6.60 -0.33 -14.59
CA GLY A 17 6.66 -0.17 -16.04
C GLY A 17 6.78 -1.53 -16.74
N GLU A 18 7.88 -1.76 -17.44
CA GLU A 18 8.16 -3.05 -18.10
C GLU A 18 9.10 -3.95 -17.29
N LYS A 19 9.61 -3.45 -16.16
CA LYS A 19 10.61 -4.15 -15.34
C LYS A 19 9.94 -5.03 -14.31
N ILE A 20 10.30 -6.31 -14.29
CA ILE A 20 9.93 -7.22 -13.20
C ILE A 20 10.95 -7.08 -12.09
N LEU A 21 10.49 -6.78 -10.88
CA LEU A 21 11.32 -6.76 -9.68
C LEU A 21 11.18 -8.09 -8.95
N ILE A 22 12.31 -8.68 -8.57
CA ILE A 22 12.37 -9.97 -7.88
C ILE A 22 12.64 -9.72 -6.40
N PHE A 23 11.83 -10.36 -5.56
CA PHE A 23 11.91 -10.32 -4.10
C PHE A 23 11.87 -11.75 -3.57
N GLY A 24 12.41 -11.98 -2.37
CA GLY A 24 12.46 -13.30 -1.73
C GLY A 24 11.16 -13.70 -1.03
N SER A 25 10.31 -12.73 -0.71
CA SER A 25 9.08 -12.92 0.06
C SER A 25 7.82 -12.87 -0.83
N THR A 26 6.70 -13.35 -0.31
CA THR A 26 5.39 -13.33 -0.98
C THR A 26 4.31 -12.77 -0.03
N GLY A 27 3.12 -12.48 -0.56
CA GLY A 27 1.98 -12.05 0.24
C GLY A 27 2.22 -10.76 1.04
N ALA A 28 1.89 -10.76 2.33
CA ALA A 28 2.08 -9.58 3.19
C ALA A 28 3.56 -9.27 3.47
N ASP A 29 4.41 -10.29 3.55
CA ASP A 29 5.84 -10.13 3.83
C ASP A 29 6.58 -9.48 2.65
N LEU A 30 6.09 -9.70 1.42
CA LEU A 30 6.57 -9.00 0.22
C LEU A 30 6.54 -7.49 0.40
N LEU A 31 5.45 -6.93 0.95
CA LEU A 31 5.34 -5.48 1.17
C LEU A 31 6.40 -4.96 2.16
N VAL A 32 6.71 -5.75 3.19
CA VAL A 32 7.74 -5.41 4.19
C VAL A 32 9.13 -5.46 3.55
N GLU A 33 9.40 -6.46 2.72
CA GLU A 33 10.67 -6.55 2.00
C GLU A 33 10.86 -5.38 1.04
N ILE A 34 9.85 -5.03 0.25
CA ILE A 34 9.91 -3.88 -0.66
C ILE A 34 10.16 -2.59 0.13
N TYR A 35 9.41 -2.36 1.22
CA TYR A 35 9.62 -1.19 2.07
C TYR A 35 11.07 -1.09 2.54
N ARG A 36 11.64 -2.18 3.06
CA ARG A 36 13.02 -2.20 3.58
C ARG A 36 14.06 -1.95 2.49
N GLN A 37 13.85 -2.48 1.28
CA GLN A 37 14.84 -2.38 0.19
C GLN A 37 14.72 -1.10 -0.64
N LYS A 38 13.52 -0.51 -0.73
CA LYS A 38 13.22 0.57 -1.68
C LYS A 38 12.81 1.90 -1.04
N VAL A 39 12.41 1.90 0.23
CA VAL A 39 11.87 3.09 0.91
C VAL A 39 12.62 3.38 2.22
N GLY A 40 12.44 2.55 3.24
CA GLY A 40 13.25 2.50 4.47
C GLY A 40 13.09 3.65 5.49
N ASP A 41 12.57 4.82 5.09
CA ASP A 41 12.67 6.07 5.85
C ASP A 41 11.34 6.55 6.49
N TYR A 42 10.29 5.71 6.50
CA TYR A 42 8.98 6.05 7.05
C TYR A 42 8.50 5.05 8.14
N PRO A 43 8.89 5.24 9.42
CA PRO A 43 8.60 4.29 10.51
C PRO A 43 7.11 3.97 10.72
N LYS A 44 6.22 4.88 10.33
CA LYS A 44 4.76 4.70 10.44
C LYS A 44 4.24 3.58 9.53
N PHE A 45 5.02 3.09 8.56
CA PHE A 45 4.69 1.94 7.72
C PHE A 45 4.22 0.72 8.54
N PHE A 46 4.91 0.40 9.64
CA PHE A 46 4.56 -0.76 10.47
C PHE A 46 3.29 -0.59 11.31
N LYS A 47 2.74 0.63 11.37
CA LYS A 47 1.47 0.93 12.04
C LYS A 47 0.27 0.92 11.09
N MET A 48 0.53 0.86 9.78
CA MET A 48 -0.52 0.84 8.75
C MET A 48 -1.18 -0.54 8.67
N ASP A 49 -2.47 -0.54 8.30
CA ASP A 49 -3.18 -1.74 7.84
C ASP A 49 -2.60 -2.26 6.50
N PRO A 50 -2.92 -3.50 6.10
CA PRO A 50 -2.37 -4.11 4.88
C PRO A 50 -2.64 -3.32 3.58
N LEU A 51 -3.81 -2.69 3.42
CA LEU A 51 -4.15 -1.92 2.21
C LEU A 51 -3.39 -0.61 2.18
N ALA A 52 -3.26 0.09 3.31
CA ALA A 52 -2.43 1.28 3.40
C ALA A 52 -0.96 0.97 3.11
N ARG A 53 -0.42 -0.16 3.61
CA ARG A 53 0.96 -0.60 3.26
C ARG A 53 1.13 -0.83 1.76
N LEU A 54 0.16 -1.48 1.12
CA LEU A 54 0.17 -1.73 -0.31
C LEU A 54 0.16 -0.41 -1.10
N GLY A 55 -0.76 0.49 -0.77
CA GLY A 55 -0.86 1.81 -1.42
C GLY A 55 0.39 2.66 -1.26
N PHE A 56 0.98 2.65 -0.05
CA PHE A 56 2.22 3.34 0.25
C PHE A 56 3.39 2.82 -0.60
N VAL A 57 3.62 1.50 -0.58
CA VAL A 57 4.70 0.87 -1.37
C VAL A 57 4.49 1.06 -2.87
N ALA A 58 3.27 0.87 -3.37
CA ALA A 58 2.96 1.07 -4.78
C ALA A 58 3.24 2.51 -5.22
N THR A 59 2.90 3.49 -4.39
CA THR A 59 3.13 4.91 -4.65
C THR A 59 4.63 5.23 -4.67
N GLU A 60 5.40 4.71 -3.71
CA GLU A 60 6.84 4.94 -3.66
C GLU A 60 7.56 4.34 -4.87
N LEU A 61 7.18 3.14 -5.30
CA LEU A 61 7.69 2.54 -6.53
C LEU A 61 7.30 3.36 -7.77
N LEU A 62 6.05 3.83 -7.84
CA LEU A 62 5.54 4.60 -8.97
C LEU A 62 6.24 5.95 -9.10
N LEU A 63 6.36 6.68 -7.99
CA LEU A 63 7.04 7.98 -7.94
C LEU A 63 8.56 7.86 -7.99
N GLY A 64 9.12 6.67 -7.77
CA GLY A 64 10.52 6.37 -8.02
C GLY A 64 10.91 6.42 -9.52
N GLU A 65 9.95 6.23 -10.42
CA GLU A 65 10.16 6.40 -11.87
C GLU A 65 10.10 7.88 -12.31
N GLU A 66 9.74 8.81 -11.41
CA GLU A 66 9.78 10.25 -11.68
C GLU A 66 11.21 10.77 -11.49
N ASN A 67 11.83 11.24 -12.57
CA ASN A 67 13.20 11.76 -12.54
C ASN A 67 13.31 13.15 -13.21
N PRO A 68 13.57 14.22 -12.44
CA PRO A 68 13.67 14.26 -10.98
C PRO A 68 12.29 14.11 -10.32
N ARG A 69 12.24 13.54 -9.11
CA ARG A 69 11.01 13.44 -8.32
C ARG A 69 10.45 14.85 -8.07
N ARG A 70 9.18 15.08 -8.42
CA ARG A 70 8.54 16.38 -8.19
C ARG A 70 8.19 16.52 -6.72
N THR A 71 8.45 17.71 -6.18
CA THR A 71 8.11 18.09 -4.80
C THR A 71 7.02 19.14 -4.75
N ASP A 72 6.85 19.91 -5.84
CA ASP A 72 5.79 20.88 -6.07
C ASP A 72 4.55 20.19 -6.68
N CYS A 73 3.70 19.66 -5.80
CA CYS A 73 2.58 18.79 -6.19
C CYS A 73 1.19 19.41 -5.96
N GLU A 74 1.06 20.74 -5.95
CA GLU A 74 -0.23 21.42 -5.75
C GLU A 74 -1.25 21.09 -6.85
N ASP A 75 -0.78 20.72 -8.05
CA ASP A 75 -1.57 20.27 -9.19
C ASP A 75 -1.83 18.75 -9.23
N ARG A 76 -1.33 17.99 -8.23
CA ARG A 76 -1.39 16.53 -8.22
C ARG A 76 -2.64 16.04 -7.50
N ALA A 77 -3.60 15.56 -8.28
CA ALA A 77 -4.73 14.81 -7.73
C ALA A 77 -4.34 13.35 -7.45
N VAL A 78 -4.84 12.80 -6.35
CA VAL A 78 -4.75 11.36 -6.02
C VAL A 78 -6.15 10.79 -6.06
N VAL A 79 -6.30 9.66 -6.75
CA VAL A 79 -7.57 8.95 -6.83
C VAL A 79 -7.32 7.51 -6.42
N LEU A 80 -8.07 7.05 -5.41
CA LEU A 80 -7.95 5.71 -4.85
C LEU A 80 -9.26 4.96 -5.13
N PHE A 81 -9.14 3.76 -5.68
CA PHE A 81 -10.25 2.84 -5.87
C PHE A 81 -9.83 1.45 -5.44
N ASN A 82 -10.75 0.73 -4.80
CA ASN A 82 -10.55 -0.66 -4.40
C ASN A 82 -11.86 -1.44 -4.62
N ARG A 83 -11.77 -2.77 -4.61
CA ARG A 83 -12.93 -3.65 -4.79
C ARG A 83 -13.74 -3.85 -3.51
N SER A 84 -13.08 -3.76 -2.35
CA SER A 84 -13.60 -4.29 -1.09
C SER A 84 -13.63 -3.26 0.06
N ALA A 85 -13.48 -1.97 -0.23
CA ALA A 85 -13.40 -0.91 0.77
C ALA A 85 -12.42 -1.24 1.91
N SER A 86 -12.84 -1.07 3.16
CA SER A 86 -12.11 -1.39 4.39
C SER A 86 -12.44 -2.78 4.94
N LEU A 87 -12.94 -3.73 4.12
CA LEU A 87 -13.46 -5.02 4.59
C LEU A 87 -12.52 -5.79 5.52
N ALA A 88 -11.20 -5.71 5.30
CA ALA A 88 -10.22 -6.36 6.17
C ALA A 88 -10.25 -5.78 7.59
N ASP A 89 -10.22 -4.46 7.72
CA ASP A 89 -10.28 -3.76 9.00
C ASP A 89 -11.67 -3.92 9.64
N ASP A 90 -12.74 -3.85 8.85
CA ASP A 90 -14.11 -4.07 9.33
C ASP A 90 -14.27 -5.49 9.91
N SER A 91 -13.65 -6.49 9.26
CA SER A 91 -13.67 -7.88 9.72
C SER A 91 -12.88 -8.06 11.03
N GLU A 92 -11.75 -7.37 11.20
CA GLU A 92 -11.01 -7.38 12.46
C GLU A 92 -11.78 -6.66 13.56
N TYR A 93 -12.35 -5.49 13.27
CA TYR A 93 -13.20 -4.76 14.22
C TYR A 93 -14.39 -5.60 14.67
N GLN A 94 -15.07 -6.28 13.75
CA GLN A 94 -16.21 -7.15 14.07
C GLN A 94 -15.85 -8.26 15.05
N LYS A 95 -14.62 -8.80 15.01
CA LYS A 95 -14.14 -9.81 15.97
C LYS A 95 -13.93 -9.26 17.38
N THR A 96 -13.71 -7.95 17.51
CA THR A 96 -13.53 -7.28 18.80
C THR A 96 -14.84 -6.95 19.51
N ILE A 97 -15.97 -7.03 18.80
CA ILE A 97 -17.30 -6.85 19.38
C ILE A 97 -17.63 -8.08 20.23
N GLY A 98 -17.75 -7.87 21.55
CA GLY A 98 -18.05 -8.94 22.50
C GLY A 98 -19.50 -9.42 22.39
N LYS A 99 -19.75 -10.69 22.75
CA LYS A 99 -21.11 -11.29 22.74
C LYS A 99 -22.10 -10.56 23.64
N ASP A 100 -21.61 -9.82 24.65
CA ASP A 100 -22.41 -9.08 25.62
C ASP A 100 -22.74 -7.64 25.17
N GLY A 101 -22.51 -7.30 23.89
CA GLY A 101 -22.72 -5.95 23.38
C GLY A 101 -21.57 -4.98 23.74
N PHE A 102 -20.37 -5.50 23.99
CA PHE A 102 -19.17 -4.67 24.15
C PHE A 102 -18.71 -4.14 22.79
N PHE A 103 -18.61 -2.81 22.66
CA PHE A 103 -18.10 -2.12 21.48
C PHE A 103 -16.79 -1.39 21.83
N PRO A 104 -15.66 -1.75 21.22
CA PRO A 104 -14.41 -1.03 21.43
C PRO A 104 -14.44 0.33 20.74
N SER A 105 -13.80 1.31 21.40
CA SER A 105 -13.73 2.69 20.92
C SER A 105 -12.86 2.81 19.66
N PRO A 106 -13.19 3.74 18.73
CA PRO A 106 -14.36 4.61 18.74
C PRO A 106 -15.53 3.91 18.01
N ALA A 107 -16.55 3.56 18.78
CA ALA A 107 -17.90 3.25 18.27
C ALA A 107 -18.77 4.50 18.40
#